data_AF-A0A524A0L3-F1
#
_entry.id   AF-A0A524A0L3-F1
#
_cell.length_a   1.000
_cell.length_b   1.000
_cell.length_c   1.000
_cell.angle_alpha   90.00
_cell.angle_beta   90.00
_cell.angle_gamma   90.00
#
_symmetry.space_group_name_H-M   'P 1'
#
loop_
_entity.id
_entity.type
_entity.pdbx_description
1 polymer ?
#
loop_
_entity_poly.entity_id
_entity_poly.type
_entity_poly.pdbx_seq_one_letter_code
_entity_poly.pdbx_strand_id
1 'polypeptide(L)'
;KRKVVPADGVEAGWRVLDVGPKTAELFSDIVGRAATVVWNGPMGVFEFPRFAEGTLAIARALARSGGTTIIGGGDSVAAVKQSGLADRITHISTGGGAALEFLEGKELPGIAALDDR
;
A
#
# COMPACT_ATOMS: atom_id res chain seq x y z
N LYS A 1 -9.82 22.18 8.22
CA LYS A 1 -9.67 21.59 9.58
C LYS A 1 -9.47 20.08 9.43
N ARG A 2 -8.64 19.45 10.26
CA ARG A 2 -8.54 17.98 10.39
C ARG A 2 -8.61 17.61 11.86
N LYS A 3 -9.09 16.41 12.17
CA LYS A 3 -9.05 15.86 13.53
C LYS A 3 -8.76 14.35 13.45
N VAL A 4 -8.10 13.83 14.46
CA VAL A 4 -7.91 12.40 14.65
C VAL A 4 -8.95 11.96 15.67
N VAL A 5 -9.73 10.93 15.32
CA VAL A 5 -10.76 10.35 16.19
C VAL A 5 -10.62 8.82 16.17
N PRO A 6 -11.12 8.13 17.22
CA PRO A 6 -11.38 6.70 17.15
C PRO A 6 -12.29 6.36 15.96
N ALA A 7 -12.24 5.11 15.49
CA ALA A 7 -13.01 4.67 14.32
C ALA A 7 -14.54 4.79 14.53
N ASP A 8 -15.01 4.64 15.76
CA ASP A 8 -16.39 4.82 16.21
C ASP A 8 -16.73 6.28 16.59
N GLY A 9 -15.76 7.19 16.54
CA GLY A 9 -15.89 8.61 16.87
C GLY A 9 -16.11 9.53 15.67
N VAL A 10 -16.49 9.00 14.51
CA VAL A 10 -16.70 9.80 13.29
C VAL A 10 -18.06 10.50 13.34
N GLU A 11 -18.03 11.79 13.66
CA GLU A 11 -19.23 12.65 13.68
C GLU A 11 -19.86 12.84 12.29
N ALA A 12 -21.18 13.07 12.25
CA ALA A 12 -21.90 13.37 11.01
C ALA A 12 -21.29 14.58 10.27
N GLY A 13 -21.22 14.49 8.94
CA GLY A 13 -20.63 15.52 8.08
C GLY A 13 -19.09 15.46 7.97
N TRP A 14 -18.42 14.58 8.72
CA TRP A 14 -17.00 14.30 8.54
C TRP A 14 -16.77 13.09 7.61
N ARG A 15 -15.60 13.04 6.99
CA ARG A 15 -15.13 11.93 6.15
C ARG A 15 -13.80 11.42 6.67
N VAL A 16 -13.60 10.10 6.63
CA VAL A 16 -12.31 9.46 6.90
C VAL A 16 -11.45 9.59 5.65
N LEU A 17 -10.25 10.15 5.79
CA LEU A 17 -9.36 10.46 4.66
C LEU A 17 -7.95 9.86 4.82
N ASP A 18 -7.62 9.34 5.99
CA ASP A 18 -6.37 8.62 6.29
C ASP A 18 -6.57 7.80 7.57
N VAL A 19 -5.69 6.82 7.79
CA VAL A 19 -5.63 6.11 9.07
C VAL A 19 -5.01 6.99 10.16
N GLY A 20 -5.40 6.75 11.41
CA GLY A 20 -4.82 7.43 12.57
C GLY A 20 -3.39 6.95 12.90
N PRO A 21 -2.64 7.71 13.71
CA PRO A 21 -1.25 7.38 14.06
C PRO A 21 -1.11 6.02 14.74
N LYS A 22 -2.05 5.66 15.63
CA LYS A 22 -2.04 4.35 16.32
C LYS A 22 -2.20 3.18 15.35
N THR A 23 -3.04 3.33 14.32
CA THR A 23 -3.22 2.32 13.28
C THR A 23 -1.98 2.22 12.39
N ALA A 24 -1.39 3.36 12.02
CA ALA A 24 -0.17 3.41 11.21
C ALA A 24 1.00 2.72 11.93
N GLU A 25 1.16 2.94 13.24
CA GLU A 25 2.16 2.28 14.08
C GLU A 25 1.94 0.76 14.12
N LEU A 26 0.72 0.32 14.47
CA LEU A 26 0.37 -1.10 14.53
C LEU A 26 0.64 -1.83 13.20
N PHE A 27 0.26 -1.22 12.08
CA PHE A 27 0.47 -1.80 10.76
C PHE A 27 1.95 -1.82 10.40
N SER A 28 2.70 -0.77 10.74
CA SER A 28 4.15 -0.72 10.51
C SER A 28 4.89 -1.84 11.26
N ASP A 29 4.48 -2.15 12.49
CA ASP A 29 5.05 -3.24 13.29
C ASP A 29 4.73 -4.63 12.72
N ILE A 30 3.56 -4.80 12.13
CA ILE A 30 3.18 -6.04 11.43
C ILE A 30 4.02 -6.19 10.15
N VAL A 31 4.10 -5.13 9.35
CA VAL A 31 4.87 -5.08 8.10
C VAL A 31 6.36 -5.37 8.37
N GLY A 32 6.93 -4.80 9.44
CA GLY A 32 8.33 -4.99 9.79
C GLY A 32 8.70 -6.42 10.20
N ARG A 33 7.74 -7.22 10.67
CA ARG A 33 7.96 -8.62 11.10
C ARG A 33 7.61 -9.65 10.03
N ALA A 34 6.93 -9.25 8.96
CA ALA A 34 6.50 -10.15 7.91
C ALA A 34 7.68 -10.57 7.02
N ALA A 35 7.77 -11.87 6.70
CA ALA A 35 8.77 -12.38 5.76
C ALA A 35 8.47 -11.98 4.30
N THR A 36 7.19 -11.79 3.97
CA THR A 36 6.72 -11.33 2.67
C THR A 36 5.53 -10.40 2.87
N VAL A 37 5.53 -9.27 2.14
CA VAL A 37 4.40 -8.33 2.12
C VAL A 37 4.06 -8.00 0.68
N VAL A 38 2.78 -8.15 0.33
CA VAL A 38 2.20 -7.62 -0.91
C VAL A 38 1.37 -6.40 -0.53
N TRP A 39 1.68 -5.23 -1.09
CA TRP A 39 0.96 -3.99 -0.82
C TRP A 39 0.27 -3.47 -2.07
N ASN A 40 -1.06 -3.33 -1.98
CA ASN A 40 -1.92 -2.80 -3.03
C ASN A 40 -2.99 -1.87 -2.42
N GLY A 41 -2.81 -0.57 -2.60
CA GLY A 41 -3.70 0.50 -2.15
C GLY A 41 -3.11 1.39 -1.06
N PRO A 42 -3.15 2.73 -1.19
CA PRO A 42 -2.74 3.65 -0.12
C PRO A 42 -3.68 3.57 1.10
N MET A 43 -3.22 4.07 2.26
CA MET A 43 -4.01 4.06 3.50
C MET A 43 -5.00 5.23 3.62
N GLY A 44 -4.83 6.23 2.76
CA GLY A 44 -5.58 7.47 2.75
C GLY A 44 -5.41 8.19 1.41
N VAL A 45 -6.01 9.37 1.32
CA VAL A 45 -5.96 10.24 0.13
C VAL A 45 -4.62 11.00 0.11
N PHE A 46 -3.55 10.25 -0.15
CA PHE A 46 -2.15 10.67 0.03
C PHE A 46 -1.73 11.83 -0.89
N GLU A 47 -2.49 12.10 -1.94
CA GLU A 47 -2.34 13.24 -2.83
C GLU A 47 -2.50 14.57 -2.07
N PHE A 48 -3.21 14.55 -0.94
CA PHE A 48 -3.27 15.67 -0.01
C PHE A 48 -2.28 15.45 1.14
N PRO A 49 -1.22 16.27 1.29
CA PRO A 49 -0.18 16.05 2.31
C PRO A 49 -0.69 15.89 3.75
N ARG A 50 -1.83 16.51 4.08
CA ARG A 50 -2.47 16.41 5.40
C ARG A 50 -3.10 15.04 5.71
N PHE A 51 -3.22 14.18 4.71
CA PHE A 51 -3.85 12.84 4.72
C PHE A 51 -2.92 11.77 4.10
N ALA A 52 -1.61 12.03 4.06
CA ALA A 52 -0.61 11.14 3.48
C ALA A 52 0.18 10.34 4.52
N GLU A 53 0.06 10.67 5.80
CA GLU A 53 0.96 10.14 6.84
C GLU A 53 0.79 8.64 7.05
N GLY A 54 -0.44 8.12 7.00
CA GLY A 54 -0.68 6.68 7.08
C GLY A 54 -0.01 5.94 5.93
N THR A 55 -0.23 6.40 4.68
CA THR A 55 0.38 5.81 3.49
C THR A 55 1.91 5.86 3.55
N LEU A 56 2.48 7.01 3.93
CA LEU A 56 3.93 7.16 4.03
C LEU A 56 4.53 6.33 5.18
N ALA A 57 3.79 6.11 6.27
CA ALA A 57 4.23 5.22 7.34
C ALA A 57 4.39 3.78 6.83
N ILE A 58 3.41 3.27 6.08
CA ILE A 58 3.49 1.93 5.47
C ILE A 58 4.62 1.85 4.44
N ALA A 59 4.77 2.86 3.57
CA ALA A 59 5.88 2.92 2.62
C ALA A 59 7.25 2.86 3.31
N ARG A 60 7.42 3.60 4.42
CA ARG A 60 8.64 3.56 5.25
C ARG A 60 8.85 2.20 5.92
N ALA A 61 7.77 1.57 6.40
CA ALA A 61 7.85 0.24 7.01
C ALA A 61 8.28 -0.83 6.00
N LEU A 62 7.71 -0.80 4.79
CA LEU A 62 8.11 -1.69 3.69
C LEU A 62 9.59 -1.49 3.33
N ALA A 63 10.03 -0.24 3.15
CA ALA A 63 11.42 0.08 2.82
C ALA A 63 12.44 -0.32 3.89
N ARG A 64 12.01 -0.52 5.14
CA ARG A 64 12.85 -0.98 6.26
C ARG A 64 12.71 -2.48 6.54
N SER A 65 11.73 -3.15 5.92
CA SER A 65 11.49 -4.57 6.16
C SER A 65 12.69 -5.40 5.70
N GLY A 66 13.03 -6.43 6.47
CA GLY A 66 14.01 -7.44 6.06
C GLY A 66 13.42 -8.53 5.16
N GLY A 67 12.09 -8.50 4.95
CA GLY A 67 11.37 -9.46 4.11
C GLY A 67 11.27 -9.03 2.64
N THR A 68 10.65 -9.88 1.83
CA THR A 68 10.32 -9.56 0.43
C THR A 68 9.13 -8.62 0.38
N THR A 69 9.30 -7.44 -0.23
CA THR A 69 8.23 -6.45 -0.39
C THR A 69 7.84 -6.31 -1.86
N ILE A 70 6.57 -6.59 -2.15
CA ILE A 70 5.98 -6.51 -3.48
C ILE A 70 4.94 -5.40 -3.46
N ILE A 71 5.05 -4.44 -4.37
CA ILE A 71 4.07 -3.38 -4.53
C ILE A 71 3.36 -3.54 -5.86
N GLY A 72 2.02 -3.55 -5.81
CA GLY A 72 1.15 -3.59 -6.97
C GLY A 72 0.17 -2.42 -6.98
N GLY A 73 -0.34 -2.07 -8.16
CA GLY A 73 -1.34 -1.00 -8.34
C GLY A 73 -0.71 0.40 -8.48
N GLY A 74 -1.23 1.18 -9.42
CA GLY A 74 -0.66 2.47 -9.82
C GLY A 74 -0.47 3.45 -8.66
N ASP A 75 -1.46 3.55 -7.76
CA ASP A 75 -1.44 4.51 -6.66
C ASP A 75 -0.40 4.16 -5.59
N SER A 76 -0.19 2.87 -5.30
CA SER A 76 0.85 2.44 -4.35
C SER A 76 2.24 2.64 -4.90
N VAL A 77 2.41 2.39 -6.21
CA VAL A 77 3.66 2.72 -6.91
C VAL A 77 3.92 4.24 -6.87
N ALA A 78 2.90 5.05 -7.11
CA ALA A 78 3.00 6.51 -7.02
C ALA A 78 3.39 6.97 -5.61
N ALA A 79 2.74 6.44 -4.58
CA ALA A 79 3.02 6.78 -3.19
C ALA A 79 4.48 6.47 -2.80
N VAL A 80 5.00 5.30 -3.17
CA VAL A 80 6.41 4.95 -2.90
C VAL A 80 7.39 5.82 -3.68
N LYS A 81 7.12 6.10 -4.96
CA LYS A 81 7.97 6.99 -5.74
C LYS A 81 8.01 8.39 -5.15
N GLN A 82 6.85 8.95 -4.76
CA GLN A 82 6.78 10.26 -4.12
C GLN A 82 7.53 10.31 -2.78
N SER A 83 7.57 9.19 -2.06
CA SER A 83 8.33 9.09 -0.80
C SER A 83 9.85 8.97 -0.99
N GLY A 84 10.33 8.77 -2.22
CA GLY A 84 11.75 8.54 -2.52
C GLY A 84 12.28 7.18 -2.06
N LEU A 85 11.39 6.21 -1.85
CA LEU A 85 11.72 4.89 -1.28
C LEU A 85 11.69 3.75 -2.29
N ALA A 86 11.47 4.03 -3.58
CA ALA A 86 11.31 3.02 -4.61
C ALA A 86 12.48 2.02 -4.67
N ASP A 87 13.71 2.51 -4.54
CA ASP A 87 14.92 1.68 -4.59
C ASP A 87 15.09 0.75 -3.37
N ARG A 88 14.25 0.90 -2.35
CA ARG A 88 14.25 0.07 -1.13
C ARG A 88 13.18 -1.01 -1.14
N ILE A 89 12.38 -1.10 -2.20
CA ILE A 89 11.33 -2.11 -2.36
C ILE A 89 11.88 -3.28 -3.19
N THR A 90 11.56 -4.50 -2.80
CA THR A 90 12.09 -5.70 -3.48
C THR A 90 11.56 -5.84 -4.90
N HIS A 91 10.27 -5.60 -5.10
CA HIS A 91 9.64 -5.64 -6.41
C HIS A 91 8.52 -4.60 -6.55
N ILE A 92 8.55 -3.84 -7.65
CA ILE A 92 7.49 -2.90 -8.02
C ILE A 92 6.87 -3.40 -9.32
N SER A 93 5.63 -3.86 -9.25
CA SER A 93 4.89 -4.32 -10.42
C SER A 93 4.40 -3.13 -11.24
N THR A 94 4.66 -3.17 -12.54
CA THR A 94 4.10 -2.25 -13.54
C THR A 94 2.88 -2.84 -14.26
N GLY A 95 2.41 -4.02 -13.85
CA GLY A 95 1.30 -4.73 -14.48
C GLY A 95 -0.07 -4.09 -14.27
N GLY A 96 -0.19 -3.08 -13.40
CA GLY A 96 -1.45 -2.40 -13.14
C GLY A 96 -2.57 -3.37 -12.78
N GLY A 97 -3.67 -3.36 -13.55
CA GLY A 97 -4.79 -4.28 -13.38
C GLY A 97 -4.41 -5.76 -13.54
N ALA A 98 -3.48 -6.09 -14.45
CA ALA A 98 -3.06 -7.49 -14.65
C ALA A 98 -2.40 -8.08 -13.39
N ALA A 99 -1.66 -7.26 -12.62
CA ALA A 99 -1.08 -7.70 -11.36
C ALA A 99 -2.15 -8.00 -10.29
N LEU A 100 -3.25 -7.23 -10.26
CA LEU A 100 -4.38 -7.52 -9.38
C LEU A 100 -5.13 -8.76 -9.83
N GLU A 101 -5.45 -8.88 -11.12
CA GLU A 101 -6.14 -10.06 -11.67
C GLU A 101 -5.35 -11.35 -11.41
N PHE A 102 -4.02 -11.28 -11.51
CA PHE A 102 -3.14 -12.39 -11.11
C PHE A 102 -3.27 -12.73 -9.62
N LEU A 103 -3.26 -11.73 -8.73
CA LEU A 103 -3.43 -11.93 -7.28
C LEU A 103 -4.84 -12.39 -6.91
N GLU A 104 -5.85 -12.07 -7.72
CA GLU A 104 -7.22 -12.60 -7.62
C GLU A 104 -7.30 -14.08 -8.05
N GLY A 105 -6.23 -14.66 -8.60
CA GLY A 105 -6.17 -16.03 -9.07
C GLY A 105 -6.82 -16.25 -10.45
N LYS A 106 -7.04 -15.18 -11.20
CA LYS A 106 -7.57 -15.29 -12.57
C LYS A 106 -6.49 -15.79 -13.52
N GLU A 107 -6.91 -16.59 -14.48
CA GLU A 107 -6.08 -16.93 -15.62
C GLU A 107 -5.91 -15.69 -16.51
N LEU A 108 -4.68 -15.25 -16.70
CA LEU A 108 -4.38 -14.14 -17.59
C LEU A 108 -4.15 -14.70 -19.01
N PRO A 109 -4.92 -14.30 -20.03
CA PRO A 109 -4.83 -14.88 -21.38
C PRO A 109 -3.41 -14.82 -21.97
N GLY A 110 -2.68 -13.73 -21.71
CA GLY A 110 -1.31 -13.56 -22.19
C GLY A 110 -0.28 -14.48 -21.50
N ILE A 111 -0.57 -14.96 -20.29
CA ILE A 111 0.25 -15.96 -19.60
C ILE A 111 -0.15 -17.36 -20.08
N ALA A 112 -1.45 -17.66 -20.14
CA ALA A 112 -1.96 -18.96 -20.57
C ALA A 112 -1.52 -19.32 -22.01
N ALA A 113 -1.46 -18.33 -22.91
CA ALA A 113 -0.98 -18.54 -24.27
C ALA A 113 0.54 -18.87 -24.37
N LEU A 114 1.31 -18.67 -23.28
CA LEU A 114 2.73 -18.98 -23.19
C LEU A 114 3.01 -20.21 -22.32
N ASP A 115 1.96 -20.81 -21.74
CA ASP A 115 2.10 -21.93 -20.81
C ASP A 115 2.30 -23.23 -21.61
N ASP A 116 3.48 -23.36 -22.20
CA ASP A 116 3.95 -24.55 -22.94
C ASP A 116 4.61 -25.58 -22.00
N ARG A 117 4.38 -25.48 -20.68
CA ARG A 117 4.92 -26.39 -19.66
C ARG A 117 3.93 -27.43 -19.18
#